data_AF-A0A101CNP2-F1
#
_entry.id   AF-A0A101CNP2-F1
#
_cell.length_a   1.000
_cell.length_b   1.000
_cell.length_c   1.000
_cell.angle_alpha   90.00
_cell.angle_beta   90.00
_cell.angle_gamma   90.00
#
_symmetry.space_group_name_H-M   'P 1'
#
loop_
_entity.id
_entity.type
_entity.pdbx_description
1 polymer ?
#
loop_
_entity_poly.entity_id
_entity_poly.type
_entity_poly.pdbx_seq_one_letter_code
_entity_poly.pdbx_strand_id
1 'polypeptide(L)'
;MNVIDKEVVNDTLKDIDEKIDQLNNQKIKVFLESLRLHQRNDISRDYLNWKNILIVVPGRGILEEVKKYKESISRISSVINSNSEQIYIYDFNDWKNSTRNKTQFLIRELLKNIFGGTPKIYENRGWVKLL
;
A
#
# COMPACT_ATOMS: atom_id res chain seq x y z
N MET A 1 -39.71 -26.80 11.35
CA MET A 1 -38.33 -26.46 11.76
C MET A 1 -37.55 -26.29 10.48
N ASN A 2 -37.24 -25.05 10.10
CA ASN A 2 -36.69 -24.75 8.77
C ASN A 2 -35.21 -25.14 8.78
N VAL A 3 -34.88 -26.28 8.18
CA VAL A 3 -33.49 -26.69 7.98
C VAL A 3 -33.00 -25.83 6.84
N ILE A 4 -32.37 -24.70 7.18
CA ILE A 4 -31.58 -23.93 6.22
C ILE A 4 -30.65 -24.94 5.56
N ASP A 5 -30.73 -25.05 4.24
CA ASP A 5 -29.85 -25.88 3.46
C ASP A 5 -28.45 -25.26 3.54
N LYS A 6 -27.67 -25.74 4.51
CA LYS A 6 -26.37 -25.16 4.88
C LYS A 6 -25.40 -25.18 3.71
N GLU A 7 -25.52 -26.17 2.83
CA GLU A 7 -24.69 -26.30 1.63
C GLU A 7 -25.01 -25.17 0.65
N VAL A 8 -26.29 -24.98 0.32
CA VAL A 8 -26.75 -23.88 -0.56
C VAL A 8 -26.33 -22.51 -0.02
N VAL A 9 -26.45 -22.28 1.29
CA VAL A 9 -26.03 -21.01 1.90
C VAL A 9 -24.51 -20.82 1.82
N ASN A 10 -23.73 -21.85 2.15
CA ASN A 10 -22.27 -21.77 2.08
C ASN A 10 -21.77 -21.50 0.65
N ASP A 11 -22.33 -22.21 -0.33
CA ASP A 11 -21.97 -22.03 -1.74
C ASP A 11 -22.36 -20.63 -2.22
N THR A 12 -23.55 -20.15 -1.85
CA THR A 12 -23.99 -18.79 -2.21
C THR A 12 -23.08 -17.72 -1.59
N LEU A 13 -22.66 -17.89 -0.33
CA LEU A 13 -21.75 -16.96 0.34
C LEU A 13 -20.37 -16.95 -0.34
N LYS A 14 -19.84 -18.13 -0.69
CA LYS A 14 -18.57 -18.24 -1.42
C LYS A 14 -18.62 -17.54 -2.77
N ASP A 15 -19.70 -17.72 -3.53
CA ASP A 15 -19.90 -17.03 -4.82
C ASP A 15 -19.96 -15.51 -4.66
N ILE A 16 -20.56 -15.02 -3.57
CA ILE A 16 -20.59 -13.59 -3.25
C ILE A 16 -19.20 -13.08 -2.91
N ASP A 17 -18.43 -13.81 -2.09
CA ASP A 17 -17.07 -13.44 -1.72
C ASP A 17 -16.15 -13.38 -2.95
N GLU A 18 -16.25 -14.34 -3.86
CA GLU A 18 -15.50 -14.34 -5.13
C GLU A 18 -15.84 -13.10 -5.99
N LYS A 19 -17.12 -12.73 -6.07
CA LYS A 19 -17.56 -11.50 -6.78
C LYS A 19 -17.04 -10.24 -6.10
N ILE A 20 -17.05 -10.18 -4.77
CA ILE A 20 -16.49 -9.07 -3.99
C ILE A 20 -15.00 -8.93 -4.26
N ASP A 21 -14.25 -10.03 -4.28
CA ASP A 21 -12.82 -10.03 -4.57
C ASP A 21 -12.51 -9.56 -6.00
N GLN A 22 -13.29 -10.00 -6.99
CA GLN A 22 -13.16 -9.54 -8.37
C GLN A 22 -13.44 -8.04 -8.49
N LEU A 23 -14.49 -7.53 -7.83
CA LEU A 23 -14.79 -6.10 -7.79
C LEU A 23 -13.68 -5.32 -7.10
N ASN A 24 -13.13 -5.85 -6.00
CA ASN A 24 -12.02 -5.21 -5.32
C ASN A 24 -10.76 -5.15 -6.20
N ASN A 25 -10.45 -6.22 -6.94
CA ASN A 25 -9.35 -6.22 -7.92
C ASN A 25 -9.53 -5.15 -9.00
N GLN A 26 -10.75 -4.92 -9.48
CA GLN A 26 -11.05 -3.83 -10.42
C GLN A 26 -10.82 -2.45 -9.79
N LYS A 27 -11.27 -2.25 -8.54
CA LYS A 27 -11.02 -1.01 -7.80
C LYS A 27 -9.52 -0.74 -7.62
N ILE A 28 -8.73 -1.76 -7.27
CA ILE A 28 -7.27 -1.65 -7.15
C ILE A 28 -6.66 -1.22 -8.48
N LYS A 29 -7.04 -1.84 -9.62
CA LYS A 29 -6.53 -1.47 -10.94
C LYS A 29 -6.80 0.01 -11.25
N VAL A 30 -8.05 0.45 -11.16
CA VAL A 30 -8.44 1.84 -11.41
C VAL A 30 -7.69 2.80 -10.49
N PHE A 31 -7.52 2.43 -9.23
CA PHE A 31 -6.80 3.25 -8.27
C PHE A 31 -5.32 3.39 -8.63
N LEU A 32 -4.62 2.30 -8.92
CA LEU A 32 -3.21 2.35 -9.35
C LEU A 32 -3.05 3.03 -10.72
N GLU A 33 -4.03 2.89 -11.61
CA GLU A 33 -4.10 3.62 -12.88
C GLU A 33 -4.20 5.13 -12.67
N SER A 34 -5.05 5.57 -11.74
CA SER A 34 -5.20 7.00 -11.38
C SER A 34 -3.90 7.61 -10.83
N LEU A 35 -3.06 6.79 -10.19
CA LEU A 35 -1.72 7.16 -9.72
C LEU A 35 -0.64 7.05 -10.82
N ARG A 36 -1.04 6.74 -12.07
CA ARG A 36 -0.17 6.51 -13.24
C ARG A 36 0.87 5.40 -13.05
N LEU A 37 0.59 4.46 -12.14
CA LEU A 37 1.51 3.36 -11.81
C LEU A 37 1.47 2.24 -12.87
N HIS A 38 0.37 2.09 -13.60
CA HIS A 38 0.23 1.06 -14.64
C HIS A 38 1.24 1.18 -15.81
N GLN A 39 1.83 2.36 -16.04
CA GLN A 39 2.78 2.62 -17.13
C GLN A 39 4.23 2.32 -16.75
N ARG A 40 4.46 1.99 -15.49
CA ARG A 40 5.79 1.84 -14.91
C ARG A 40 6.27 0.39 -14.99
N ASN A 41 7.47 0.22 -15.56
CA ASN A 41 8.07 -1.10 -15.73
C ASN A 41 8.63 -1.70 -14.45
N ASP A 42 8.86 -0.88 -13.42
CA ASP A 42 9.36 -1.31 -12.11
C ASP A 42 8.28 -1.90 -11.19
N ILE A 43 7.02 -1.90 -11.65
CA ILE A 43 5.89 -2.44 -10.90
C ILE A 43 5.57 -3.84 -11.40
N SER A 44 5.55 -4.80 -10.48
CA SER A 44 5.25 -6.19 -10.82
C SER A 44 3.84 -6.33 -11.38
N ARG A 45 3.67 -7.05 -12.49
CA ARG A 45 2.36 -7.21 -13.16
C ARG A 45 1.40 -8.13 -12.39
N ASP A 46 1.89 -8.86 -11.41
CA ASP A 46 1.14 -9.83 -10.60
C ASP A 46 0.63 -9.24 -9.27
N TYR A 47 0.67 -7.92 -9.08
CA TYR A 47 0.27 -7.27 -7.82
C TYR A 47 -1.13 -7.62 -7.32
N LEU A 48 -2.03 -8.06 -8.20
CA LEU A 48 -3.38 -8.51 -7.85
C LEU A 48 -3.42 -9.85 -7.13
N ASN A 49 -2.34 -10.64 -7.21
CA ASN A 49 -2.21 -11.90 -6.49
C ASN A 49 -1.71 -11.70 -5.06
N TRP A 50 -1.19 -10.51 -4.73
CA TRP A 50 -0.68 -10.22 -3.39
C TRP A 50 -1.81 -10.14 -2.38
N LYS A 51 -1.62 -10.73 -1.21
CA LYS A 51 -2.64 -10.70 -0.16
C LYS A 51 -2.94 -9.27 0.29
N ASN A 52 -1.91 -8.45 0.46
CA ASN A 52 -2.02 -7.03 0.76
C ASN A 52 -0.94 -6.26 -0.02
N ILE A 53 -1.34 -5.19 -0.69
CA ILE A 53 -0.47 -4.28 -1.42
C ILE A 53 -0.07 -3.16 -0.46
N LEU A 54 1.23 -2.99 -0.25
CA LEU A 54 1.80 -1.84 0.46
C LEU A 54 2.15 -0.74 -0.53
N ILE A 55 1.54 0.43 -0.37
CA ILE A 55 1.83 1.64 -1.16
C ILE A 55 2.71 2.57 -0.32
N VAL A 56 3.92 2.82 -0.80
CA VAL A 56 4.88 3.74 -0.17
C VAL A 56 4.84 5.06 -0.93
N VAL A 57 4.53 6.17 -0.25
CA VAL A 57 4.36 7.49 -0.86
C VAL A 57 5.42 8.48 -0.37
N PRO A 58 5.84 9.48 -1.19
CA PRO A 58 6.94 10.37 -0.86
C PRO A 58 6.57 11.53 0.09
N GLY A 59 5.27 11.75 0.34
CA GLY A 59 4.81 12.89 1.13
C GLY A 59 3.41 12.73 1.73
N ARG A 60 3.12 13.59 2.72
CA ARG A 60 1.85 13.56 3.46
C ARG A 60 0.64 13.93 2.61
N GLY A 61 0.76 14.89 1.68
CA GLY A 61 -0.34 15.26 0.79
C GLY A 61 -0.86 14.06 -0.01
N ILE A 62 0.06 13.32 -0.64
CA ILE A 62 -0.25 12.11 -1.40
C ILE A 62 -0.81 11.02 -0.47
N LEU A 63 -0.28 10.86 0.75
CA LEU A 63 -0.84 9.89 1.71
C LEU A 63 -2.30 10.19 2.01
N GLU A 64 -2.64 11.44 2.25
CA GLU A 64 -4.02 11.84 2.55
C GLU A 64 -4.94 11.62 1.35
N GLU A 65 -4.46 11.84 0.12
CA GLU A 65 -5.21 11.46 -1.09
C GLU A 65 -5.44 9.96 -1.19
N VAL A 66 -4.41 9.13 -0.97
CA VAL A 66 -4.51 7.67 -0.98
C VAL A 66 -5.47 7.18 0.11
N LYS A 67 -5.42 7.77 1.31
CA LYS A 67 -6.28 7.41 2.43
C LYS A 67 -7.77 7.63 2.18
N LYS A 68 -8.15 8.57 1.31
CA LYS A 68 -9.57 8.79 0.95
C LYS A 68 -10.24 7.52 0.42
N TYR A 69 -9.45 6.61 -0.16
CA TYR A 69 -9.94 5.37 -0.76
C TYR A 69 -9.79 4.15 0.15
N LYS A 70 -9.21 4.30 1.34
CA LYS A 70 -8.89 3.20 2.27
C LYS A 70 -10.11 2.35 2.63
N GLU A 71 -11.26 2.99 2.84
CA GLU A 71 -12.50 2.30 3.21
C GLU A 71 -13.22 1.69 1.99
N SER A 72 -12.88 2.14 0.78
CA SER A 72 -13.52 1.68 -0.46
C SER A 72 -12.78 0.53 -1.13
N ILE A 73 -11.49 0.36 -0.84
CA ILE A 73 -10.60 -0.62 -1.46
C ILE A 73 -9.95 -1.46 -0.36
N SER A 74 -10.27 -2.75 -0.33
CA SER A 74 -9.63 -3.68 0.58
C SER A 74 -8.24 -4.05 0.07
N ARG A 75 -7.41 -4.65 0.95
CA ARG A 75 -6.07 -5.15 0.63
C ARG A 75 -5.02 -4.08 0.31
N ILE A 76 -5.32 -2.80 0.52
CA ILE A 76 -4.33 -1.72 0.39
C ILE A 76 -3.91 -1.21 1.76
N SER A 77 -2.60 -1.14 1.97
CA SER A 77 -1.97 -0.42 3.08
C SER A 77 -1.11 0.70 2.53
N SER A 78 -0.97 1.80 3.26
CA SER A 78 -0.14 2.93 2.81
C SER A 78 0.73 3.50 3.91
N VAL A 79 1.95 3.89 3.55
CA VAL A 79 2.94 4.49 4.45
C VAL A 79 3.68 5.63 3.76
N ILE A 80 4.12 6.62 4.54
CA ILE A 80 5.01 7.68 4.04
C ILE A 80 6.46 7.24 4.17
N ASN A 81 7.22 7.40 3.10
CA ASN A 81 8.68 7.44 3.15
C ASN A 81 9.14 8.74 2.49
N SER A 82 9.58 9.71 3.30
CA SER A 82 10.01 11.01 2.80
C SER A 82 11.29 10.97 1.96
N ASN A 83 12.04 9.86 1.99
CA ASN A 83 13.22 9.64 1.14
C ASN A 83 12.84 9.05 -0.22
N SER A 84 11.57 8.69 -0.42
CA SER A 84 11.08 8.17 -1.68
C SER A 84 11.03 9.28 -2.72
N GLU A 85 11.56 9.06 -3.92
CA GLU A 85 11.44 10.02 -5.03
C GLU A 85 10.08 9.94 -5.72
N GLN A 86 9.43 8.78 -5.64
CA GLN A 86 8.15 8.49 -6.27
C GLN A 86 7.32 7.53 -5.41
N ILE A 87 6.12 7.17 -5.88
CA ILE A 87 5.29 6.16 -5.23
C ILE A 87 5.85 4.77 -5.59
N TYR A 88 5.87 3.84 -4.64
CA TYR A 88 6.24 2.44 -4.89
C TYR A 88 5.19 1.50 -4.33
N ILE A 89 5.10 0.28 -4.89
CA ILE A 89 4.22 -0.77 -4.37
C ILE A 89 4.98 -2.06 -4.11
N TYR A 90 4.58 -2.80 -3.07
CA TYR A 90 5.18 -4.08 -2.68
C TYR A 90 4.11 -5.04 -2.16
N ASP A 91 4.42 -6.35 -2.18
CA ASP A 91 3.72 -7.28 -1.31
C ASP A 91 4.05 -6.94 0.15
N PHE A 92 3.01 -6.66 0.93
CA PHE A 92 3.14 -6.32 2.34
C PHE A 92 3.76 -7.46 3.17
N ASN A 93 3.52 -8.72 2.82
CA ASN A 93 4.09 -9.86 3.51
C ASN A 93 5.60 -9.94 3.26
N ASP A 94 6.05 -9.74 2.03
CA ASP A 94 7.48 -9.72 1.69
C ASP A 94 8.18 -8.55 2.38
N TRP A 95 7.53 -7.38 2.37
CA TRP A 95 8.01 -6.23 3.13
C TRP A 95 8.13 -6.53 4.63
N LYS A 96 7.08 -7.09 5.24
CA LYS A 96 7.06 -7.45 6.66
C LYS A 96 8.13 -8.49 6.99
N ASN A 97 8.33 -9.49 6.13
CA ASN A 97 9.35 -10.52 6.30
C ASN A 97 10.76 -9.93 6.22
N SER A 98 10.99 -9.01 5.26
CA SER A 98 12.29 -8.34 5.10
C SER A 98 12.66 -7.45 6.30
N THR A 99 11.66 -6.96 7.03
CA THR A 99 11.81 -6.04 8.16
C THR A 99 11.66 -6.70 9.54
N ARG A 100 11.20 -7.95 9.62
CA ARG A 100 10.79 -8.64 10.87
C ARG A 100 11.82 -8.60 12.00
N ASN A 101 13.10 -8.77 11.69
CA ASN A 101 14.20 -8.81 12.66
C ASN A 101 15.06 -7.54 12.63
N LYS A 102 14.61 -6.47 11.97
CA LYS A 102 15.34 -5.21 11.86
C LYS A 102 14.88 -4.24 12.94
N THR A 103 15.84 -3.57 13.58
CA THR A 103 15.52 -2.45 14.47
C THR A 103 14.93 -1.30 13.66
N GLN A 104 14.23 -0.37 14.33
CA GLN A 104 13.69 0.81 13.65
C GLN A 104 14.77 1.62 12.92
N PHE A 105 15.98 1.68 13.48
CA PHE A 105 17.12 2.32 12.82
C PHE A 105 17.49 1.61 11.52
N LEU A 106 17.63 0.28 11.54
CA LEU A 106 17.94 -0.51 10.33
C LEU A 106 16.82 -0.41 9.28
N ILE A 107 15.56 -0.35 9.70
CA ILE A 107 14.43 -0.12 8.79
C ILE A 107 14.51 1.26 8.15
N ARG A 108 14.88 2.31 8.91
CA ARG A 108 15.06 3.66 8.35
C ARG A 108 16.21 3.71 7.34
N GLU A 109 17.33 3.05 7.63
CA GLU A 109 18.45 2.97 6.69
C GLU A 109 18.06 2.18 5.42
N LEU A 110 17.34 1.07 5.59
CA LEU A 110 16.78 0.31 4.46
C LEU A 110 15.84 1.18 3.60
N LEU A 111 14.96 1.96 4.23
CA LEU A 111 14.03 2.87 3.56
C LEU A 111 14.74 4.02 2.85
N LYS A 112 15.91 4.45 3.32
CA LYS A 112 16.74 5.39 2.54
C LYS A 112 17.29 4.68 1.31
N ASN A 113 17.95 3.53 1.49
CA ASN A 113 18.69 2.89 0.40
C ASN A 113 17.80 2.29 -0.71
N ILE A 114 16.63 1.73 -0.37
CA ILE A 114 15.73 1.08 -1.34
C ILE A 114 14.91 2.10 -2.16
N PHE A 115 14.61 3.27 -1.61
CA PHE A 115 13.62 4.20 -2.18
C PHE A 115 14.22 5.47 -2.80
N GLY A 116 15.54 5.49 -2.98
CA GLY A 116 16.27 6.65 -3.53
C GLY A 116 16.91 7.46 -2.42
N GLY A 117 17.96 6.90 -1.81
CA GLY A 117 18.62 7.38 -0.59
C GLY A 117 19.37 8.70 -0.74
N THR A 118 18.69 9.74 -1.21
CA THR A 118 19.21 11.09 -1.25
C THR A 118 18.79 11.76 0.06
N PRO A 119 19.72 12.05 0.98
CA PRO A 119 19.39 12.78 2.20
C PRO A 119 18.71 14.09 1.80
N LYS A 120 17.46 14.31 2.27
CA LYS A 120 16.85 15.63 2.14
C LYS A 120 17.78 16.61 2.82
N ILE A 121 18.34 17.53 2.03
CA ILE A 121 18.97 18.73 2.56
C ILE A 121 17.94 19.29 3.53
N TYR A 122 18.29 19.38 4.81
CA TYR A 122 17.43 19.98 5.81
C TYR A 122 17.02 21.35 5.24
N GLU A 123 15.76 21.51 4.85
CA GLU A 123 15.18 22.84 4.75
C GLU A 123 15.42 23.43 6.13
N ASN A 124 16.31 24.42 6.17
CA ASN A 124 16.59 25.21 7.34
C ASN A 124 15.28 25.89 7.74
N ARG A 125 14.44 25.17 8.49
CA ARG A 125 13.37 25.76 9.28
C ARG A 125 14.12 26.53 10.35
N GLY A 126 14.42 27.78 10.02
CA GLY A 126 15.01 28.75 10.91
C GLY A 126 14.14 28.86 12.15
N TRP A 127 14.44 28.03 13.14
CA TRP A 127 14.09 28.31 14.52
C TRP A 127 14.95 29.51 14.89
N VAL A 128 14.45 30.70 14.57
CA VAL A 128 14.92 31.92 15.22
C VAL A 128 14.62 31.71 16.70
N LYS A 129 15.66 31.43 17.48
CA LYS A 129 15.62 31.66 18.93
C LYS A 129 15.26 33.14 19.10
N LEU A 130 14.03 33.41 19.52
CA LEU A 130 13.73 34.69 20.13
C LEU A 130 14.52 34.73 21.45
N LEU A 131 15.51 35.61 21.48
CA LEU A 131 16.20 36.03 22.69
C LEU A 131 15.22 36.76 23.62
#